data_AF-A0A520AAI6-F1
#
_entry.id   AF-A0A520AAI6-F1
#
_cell.length_a   1.000
_cell.length_b   1.000
_cell.length_c   1.000
_cell.angle_alpha   90.00
_cell.angle_beta   90.00
_cell.angle_gamma   90.00
#
_symmetry.space_group_name_H-M   'P 1'
#
loop_
_entity.id
_entity.type
_entity.pdbx_description
1 polymer ?
#
loop_
_entity_poly.entity_id
_entity_poly.type
_entity_poly.pdbx_seq_one_letter_code
_entity_poly.pdbx_strand_id
1 'polypeptide(L)'
;MFKSLIFFVRFFLLWLLFFAVDRFVFMFIFHKKLRDIPLSEKLYTYYQALRLDLSMAAYLAVIPLLVFIFWYFTKKQTINFAWVSIYNKVLIILFGFFSIINFNTYREWGSKINYSAVAPIIFTPKEAIASSGTSPFMFSMFIWAILIGSGLYLNFILTKKQISFVKTPITVKIVIAIFLLGFNFLLIRGGIGVAPNSQSMAYFSKYEILNHASLNTEWNLMSSILASKKINKNPYLYFDEASATKSVNDLYKVEKDTTISILKTNKPNVVIFLLESFTADLTKTLGNEDGISPTLDSLMNKGVLFTKIYATGNRTDKGIIGTLTGFPTLGTGSVVKWPEKMQKIPAISQKLYQNKYQTSFYYGGESEFDNYKAF
;
A
#
# COMPACT_ATOMS: atom_id res chain seq x y z
N MET A 1 -34.93 13.94 4.04
CA MET A 1 -33.49 13.88 4.29
C MET A 1 -33.03 12.43 4.49
N PHE A 2 -33.56 11.71 5.49
CA PHE A 2 -33.18 10.31 5.78
C PHE A 2 -33.33 9.35 4.58
N LYS A 3 -34.42 9.44 3.80
CA LYS A 3 -34.64 8.58 2.62
C LYS A 3 -33.55 8.74 1.54
N SER A 4 -32.99 9.95 1.39
CA SER A 4 -31.95 10.26 0.42
C SER A 4 -30.57 9.79 0.91
N LEU A 5 -30.29 9.88 2.21
CA LEU A 5 -29.06 9.37 2.82
C LEU A 5 -29.01 7.83 2.83
N ILE A 6 -30.15 7.18 2.99
CA ILE A 6 -30.27 5.71 2.89
C ILE A 6 -29.77 5.19 1.53
N PHE A 7 -29.88 5.98 0.46
CA PHE A 7 -29.32 5.62 -0.84
C PHE A 7 -27.80 5.41 -0.76
N PHE A 8 -27.07 6.37 -0.18
CA PHE A 8 -25.62 6.29 -0.03
C PHE A 8 -25.21 5.21 0.97
N VAL A 9 -25.95 5.04 2.08
CA VAL A 9 -25.70 3.92 3.01
C VAL A 9 -25.79 2.57 2.29
N ARG A 10 -26.80 2.37 1.44
CA ARG A 10 -26.94 1.14 0.65
C ARG A 10 -25.87 1.01 -0.42
N PHE A 11 -25.46 2.11 -1.04
CA PHE A 11 -24.36 2.14 -2.02
C PHE A 11 -23.05 1.69 -1.37
N PHE A 12 -22.70 2.26 -0.21
CA PHE A 12 -21.53 1.84 0.56
C PHE A 12 -21.65 0.39 1.00
N LEU A 13 -22.81 -0.03 1.53
CA LEU A 13 -23.03 -1.41 1.96
C LEU A 13 -22.83 -2.42 0.81
N LEU A 14 -23.30 -2.11 -0.40
CA LEU A 14 -23.09 -2.93 -1.58
C LEU A 14 -21.59 -3.14 -1.83
N TRP A 15 -20.81 -2.07 -1.87
CA TRP A 15 -19.38 -2.14 -2.17
C TRP A 15 -18.59 -2.81 -1.05
N LEU A 16 -18.89 -2.52 0.21
CA LEU A 16 -18.28 -3.18 1.35
C LEU A 16 -18.54 -4.70 1.36
N LEU A 17 -19.78 -5.12 1.03
CA LEU A 17 -20.10 -6.54 0.92
C LEU A 17 -19.40 -7.19 -0.29
N PHE A 18 -19.32 -6.50 -1.43
CA PHE A 18 -18.58 -6.99 -2.59
C PHE A 18 -17.09 -7.20 -2.26
N PHE A 19 -16.44 -6.23 -1.62
CA PHE A 19 -15.04 -6.35 -1.19
C PHE A 19 -14.85 -7.44 -0.12
N ALA A 20 -15.81 -7.64 0.78
CA ALA A 20 -15.79 -8.73 1.74
C ALA A 20 -15.90 -10.11 1.07
N VAL A 21 -16.70 -10.23 -0.01
CA VAL A 21 -16.77 -11.45 -0.82
C VAL A 21 -15.48 -11.69 -1.58
N ASP A 22 -14.89 -10.68 -2.24
CA ASP A 22 -13.57 -10.78 -2.88
C ASP A 22 -12.51 -11.29 -1.89
N ARG A 23 -12.45 -10.69 -0.69
CA ARG A 23 -11.55 -11.10 0.38
C ARG A 23 -11.79 -12.52 0.86
N PHE A 24 -13.06 -12.92 1.01
CA PHE A 24 -13.39 -14.29 1.37
C PHE A 24 -12.88 -15.27 0.32
N VAL A 25 -13.10 -14.97 -0.97
CA VAL A 25 -12.60 -15.78 -2.08
C VAL A 25 -11.07 -15.83 -2.07
N PHE A 26 -10.38 -14.71 -1.85
CA PHE A 26 -8.92 -14.68 -1.69
C PHE A 26 -8.45 -15.64 -0.59
N MET A 27 -9.02 -15.53 0.61
CA MET A 27 -8.67 -16.36 1.74
C MET A 27 -9.03 -17.84 1.50
N PHE A 28 -10.12 -18.11 0.78
CA PHE A 28 -10.51 -19.46 0.38
C PHE A 28 -9.51 -20.07 -0.61
N ILE A 29 -9.10 -19.34 -1.65
CA ILE A 29 -8.10 -19.81 -2.62
C ILE A 29 -6.77 -20.12 -1.93
N PHE A 30 -6.34 -19.27 -1.00
CA PHE A 30 -5.08 -19.41 -0.28
C PHE A 30 -5.21 -20.08 1.10
N HIS A 31 -6.29 -20.84 1.35
CA HIS A 31 -6.57 -21.45 2.65
C HIS A 31 -5.41 -22.30 3.21
N LYS A 32 -4.63 -22.96 2.34
CA LYS A 32 -3.45 -23.75 2.74
C LYS A 32 -2.41 -22.89 3.48
N LYS A 33 -2.17 -21.65 3.04
CA LYS A 33 -1.27 -20.68 3.69
C LYS A 33 -1.85 -20.11 4.99
N LEU A 34 -3.14 -20.32 5.24
CA LEU A 34 -3.87 -19.82 6.42
C LEU A 34 -4.09 -20.91 7.48
N ARG A 35 -3.66 -22.16 7.25
CA ARG A 35 -4.04 -23.31 8.08
C ARG A 35 -3.69 -23.11 9.56
N ASP A 36 -2.47 -22.65 9.83
CA ASP A 36 -1.93 -22.55 11.20
C ASP A 36 -2.22 -21.20 11.88
N ILE A 37 -3.04 -20.36 11.23
CA ILE A 37 -3.40 -19.03 11.74
C ILE A 37 -4.72 -19.13 12.54
N PRO A 38 -4.82 -18.50 13.71
CA PRO A 38 -6.06 -18.46 14.49
C PRO A 38 -7.25 -17.87 13.71
N LEU A 39 -8.45 -18.39 13.96
CA LEU A 39 -9.68 -17.88 13.34
C LEU A 39 -9.96 -16.42 13.73
N SER A 40 -9.64 -16.03 14.96
CA SER A 40 -9.77 -14.64 15.43
C SER A 40 -8.95 -13.67 14.58
N GLU A 41 -7.69 -14.00 14.27
CA GLU A 41 -6.84 -13.18 13.39
C GLU A 41 -7.39 -13.12 11.96
N LYS A 42 -7.90 -14.25 11.43
CA LYS A 42 -8.54 -14.30 10.11
C LYS A 42 -9.78 -13.39 10.03
N LEU A 43 -10.62 -13.38 11.07
CA LEU A 43 -11.80 -12.53 11.12
C LEU A 43 -11.41 -11.05 11.33
N TYR A 44 -10.37 -10.80 12.12
CA TYR A 44 -9.85 -9.45 12.34
C TYR A 44 -9.34 -8.79 11.06
N THR A 45 -8.90 -9.57 10.07
CA THR A 45 -8.59 -9.09 8.71
C THR A 45 -9.72 -8.25 8.10
N TYR A 46 -10.99 -8.65 8.30
CA TYR A 46 -12.12 -7.90 7.73
C TYR A 46 -12.28 -6.53 8.38
N TYR A 47 -12.07 -6.45 9.70
CA TYR A 47 -12.09 -5.18 10.42
C TYR A 47 -10.95 -4.26 9.96
N GLN A 48 -9.75 -4.80 9.85
CA GLN A 48 -8.57 -4.06 9.41
C GLN A 48 -8.68 -3.56 7.97
N ALA A 49 -9.42 -4.29 7.12
CA ALA A 49 -9.66 -3.88 5.75
C ALA A 49 -10.67 -2.74 5.58
N LEU A 50 -11.56 -2.52 6.56
CA LEU A 50 -12.65 -1.55 6.44
C LEU A 50 -12.15 -0.16 6.08
N ARG A 51 -10.98 0.25 6.57
CA ARG A 51 -10.40 1.57 6.29
C ARG A 51 -10.19 1.79 4.79
N LEU A 52 -9.55 0.84 4.11
CA LEU A 52 -9.29 0.93 2.68
C LEU A 52 -10.54 0.59 1.85
N ASP A 53 -11.40 -0.30 2.34
CA ASP A 53 -12.68 -0.62 1.69
C ASP A 53 -13.62 0.62 1.68
N LEU A 54 -13.71 1.36 2.78
CA LEU A 54 -14.46 2.62 2.88
C LEU A 54 -13.87 3.69 1.98
N SER A 55 -12.54 3.82 1.94
CA SER A 55 -11.85 4.76 1.04
C SER A 55 -12.18 4.44 -0.43
N MET A 56 -12.09 3.16 -0.83
CA MET A 56 -12.42 2.73 -2.18
C MET A 56 -13.89 2.97 -2.51
N ALA A 57 -14.81 2.60 -1.62
CA ALA A 57 -16.24 2.89 -1.79
C ALA A 57 -16.52 4.41 -1.91
N ALA A 58 -15.80 5.25 -1.15
CA ALA A 58 -15.92 6.69 -1.22
C ALA A 58 -15.38 7.28 -2.54
N TYR A 59 -14.30 6.70 -3.10
CA TYR A 59 -13.84 7.04 -4.46
C TYR A 59 -14.92 6.73 -5.50
N LEU A 60 -15.57 5.56 -5.42
CA LEU A 60 -16.67 5.19 -6.32
C LEU A 60 -17.91 6.07 -6.11
N ALA A 61 -18.14 6.53 -4.88
CA ALA A 61 -19.28 7.39 -4.55
C ALA A 61 -19.15 8.81 -5.09
N VAL A 62 -17.95 9.28 -5.48
CA VAL A 62 -17.73 10.66 -5.97
C VAL A 62 -18.69 11.02 -7.10
N ILE A 63 -18.79 10.19 -8.14
CA ILE A 63 -19.64 10.49 -9.31
C ILE A 63 -21.13 10.51 -8.92
N PRO A 64 -21.70 9.47 -8.28
CA PRO A 64 -23.08 9.51 -7.78
C PRO A 64 -23.36 10.68 -6.83
N LEU A 65 -22.40 11.05 -5.98
CA LEU A 65 -22.53 12.13 -5.02
C LEU A 65 -22.59 13.51 -5.70
N LEU A 66 -21.71 13.77 -6.66
CA LEU A 66 -21.73 15.03 -7.42
C LEU A 66 -23.04 15.19 -8.20
N VAL A 67 -23.51 14.13 -8.86
CA VAL A 67 -24.79 14.12 -9.56
C VAL A 67 -25.95 14.34 -8.59
N PHE A 68 -25.90 13.71 -7.41
CA PHE A 68 -26.90 13.92 -6.35
C PHE A 68 -26.94 15.37 -5.89
N ILE A 69 -25.78 15.98 -5.63
CA ILE A 69 -25.67 17.37 -5.19
C ILE A 69 -26.22 18.31 -6.26
N PHE A 70 -25.80 18.16 -7.53
CA PHE A 70 -26.32 18.96 -8.64
C PHE A 70 -27.85 18.97 -8.65
N TRP A 71 -28.45 17.78 -8.59
CA TRP A 71 -29.88 17.63 -8.59
C TRP A 71 -30.56 18.13 -7.32
N TYR A 72 -29.92 18.04 -6.16
CA TYR A 72 -30.46 18.51 -4.89
C TYR A 72 -30.71 20.03 -4.90
N PHE A 73 -29.93 20.78 -5.67
CA PHE A 73 -30.13 22.22 -5.88
C PHE A 73 -31.26 22.56 -6.87
N THR A 74 -31.77 21.58 -7.63
CA THR A 74 -32.90 21.80 -8.55
C THR A 74 -34.25 21.81 -7.83
N LYS A 75 -35.31 22.23 -8.55
CA LYS A 75 -36.70 22.19 -8.06
C LYS A 75 -37.34 20.79 -8.16
N LYS A 76 -36.63 19.77 -8.67
CA LYS A 76 -37.18 18.41 -8.82
C LYS A 76 -37.29 17.71 -7.47
N GLN A 77 -38.45 17.13 -7.19
CA GLN A 77 -38.69 16.41 -5.93
C GLN A 77 -38.29 14.93 -6.00
N THR A 78 -38.38 14.32 -7.18
CA THR A 78 -38.02 12.91 -7.41
C THR A 78 -37.17 12.83 -8.66
N ILE A 79 -36.11 12.01 -8.58
CA ILE A 79 -35.16 11.86 -9.69
C ILE A 79 -34.84 10.40 -9.87
N ASN A 80 -34.78 10.01 -11.14
CA ASN A 80 -34.38 8.69 -11.55
C ASN A 80 -32.85 8.56 -11.45
N PHE A 81 -32.41 7.65 -10.58
CA PHE A 81 -31.02 7.28 -10.35
C PHE A 81 -30.71 5.86 -10.85
N ALA A 82 -31.54 5.31 -11.74
CA ALA A 82 -31.35 3.98 -12.32
C ALA A 82 -30.00 3.80 -13.03
N TRP A 83 -29.39 4.90 -13.52
CA TRP A 83 -28.05 4.88 -14.10
C TRP A 83 -26.99 4.38 -13.10
N VAL A 84 -27.17 4.59 -11.79
CA VAL A 84 -26.25 4.05 -10.75
C VAL A 84 -26.27 2.53 -10.74
N SER A 85 -27.41 1.90 -11.03
CA SER A 85 -27.44 0.45 -11.19
C SER A 85 -26.63 -0.01 -12.39
N ILE A 86 -26.53 0.77 -13.47
CA ILE A 86 -25.71 0.40 -14.64
C ILE A 86 -24.24 0.64 -14.31
N TYR A 87 -23.92 1.78 -13.70
CA TYR A 87 -22.60 2.13 -13.19
C TYR A 87 -22.04 1.02 -12.29
N ASN A 88 -22.80 0.57 -11.29
CA ASN A 88 -22.39 -0.52 -10.40
C ASN A 88 -22.15 -1.82 -11.16
N LYS A 89 -23.02 -2.19 -12.12
CA LYS A 89 -22.83 -3.42 -12.92
C LYS A 89 -21.52 -3.40 -13.70
N VAL A 90 -21.22 -2.28 -14.37
CA VAL A 90 -19.97 -2.12 -15.12
C VAL A 90 -18.77 -2.27 -14.20
N LEU A 91 -18.80 -1.60 -13.03
CA LEU A 91 -17.72 -1.69 -12.06
C LEU A 91 -17.59 -3.07 -11.44
N ILE A 92 -18.68 -3.78 -11.13
CA ILE A 92 -18.66 -5.14 -10.60
C ILE A 92 -17.95 -6.09 -11.58
N ILE A 93 -18.26 -5.98 -12.87
CA ILE A 93 -17.61 -6.79 -13.91
C ILE A 93 -16.10 -6.47 -13.96
N LEU A 94 -15.75 -5.18 -13.98
CA LEU A 94 -14.36 -4.71 -14.02
C LEU A 94 -13.56 -5.13 -12.77
N PHE A 95 -14.14 -4.96 -11.59
CA PHE A 95 -13.49 -5.25 -10.31
C PHE A 95 -13.37 -6.76 -10.09
N GLY A 96 -14.40 -7.51 -10.50
CA GLY A 96 -14.31 -8.96 -10.59
C GLY A 96 -13.17 -9.41 -11.50
N PHE A 97 -12.94 -8.73 -12.63
CA PHE A 97 -11.82 -9.04 -13.52
C PHE A 97 -10.46 -8.73 -12.87
N PHE A 98 -10.32 -7.58 -12.21
CA PHE A 98 -9.12 -7.26 -11.43
C PHE A 98 -8.86 -8.25 -10.30
N SER A 99 -9.92 -8.75 -9.65
CA SER A 99 -9.83 -9.78 -8.62
C SER A 99 -9.25 -11.10 -9.18
N ILE A 100 -9.65 -11.49 -10.39
CA ILE A 100 -9.07 -12.67 -11.06
C ILE A 100 -7.59 -12.48 -11.38
N ILE A 101 -7.21 -11.34 -11.96
CA ILE A 101 -5.81 -11.04 -12.20
C ILE A 101 -5.06 -11.08 -10.87
N ASN A 102 -5.61 -10.46 -9.82
CA ASN A 102 -5.04 -10.45 -8.49
C ASN A 102 -4.80 -11.86 -7.92
N PHE A 103 -5.75 -12.79 -8.03
CA PHE A 103 -5.56 -14.15 -7.53
C PHE A 103 -4.45 -14.90 -8.28
N ASN A 104 -4.38 -14.73 -9.60
CA ASN A 104 -3.33 -15.36 -10.40
C ASN A 104 -1.97 -14.71 -10.13
N THR A 105 -1.89 -13.37 -10.08
CA THR A 105 -0.68 -12.63 -9.69
C THR A 105 -0.20 -13.03 -8.29
N TYR A 106 -1.10 -13.13 -7.31
CA TYR A 106 -0.73 -13.49 -5.95
C TYR A 106 -0.20 -14.93 -5.84
N ARG A 107 -0.73 -15.85 -6.65
CA ARG A 107 -0.24 -17.23 -6.72
C ARG A 107 1.22 -17.28 -7.17
N GLU A 108 1.55 -16.55 -8.23
CA GLU A 108 2.89 -16.60 -8.84
C GLU A 108 3.89 -15.69 -8.13
N TRP A 109 3.48 -14.47 -7.75
CA TRP A 109 4.39 -13.44 -7.26
C TRP A 109 4.34 -13.24 -5.75
N GLY A 110 3.32 -13.78 -5.07
CA GLY A 110 3.10 -13.58 -3.63
C GLY A 110 2.64 -12.16 -3.26
N SER A 111 2.35 -11.31 -4.23
CA SER A 111 1.93 -9.91 -4.05
C SER A 111 0.56 -9.67 -4.66
N LYS A 112 -0.21 -8.73 -4.09
CA LYS A 112 -1.45 -8.24 -4.70
C LYS A 112 -1.17 -7.62 -6.08
N ILE A 113 -2.20 -7.53 -6.91
CA ILE A 113 -2.14 -6.85 -8.21
C ILE A 113 -1.65 -5.41 -8.05
N ASN A 114 -0.71 -5.01 -8.92
CA ASN A 114 -0.06 -3.71 -8.89
C ASN A 114 0.20 -3.22 -10.34
N TYR A 115 0.81 -2.04 -10.50
CA TYR A 115 1.12 -1.49 -11.83
C TYR A 115 1.92 -2.46 -12.71
N SER A 116 2.89 -3.17 -12.13
CA SER A 116 3.73 -4.13 -12.87
C SER A 116 2.95 -5.32 -13.42
N ALA A 117 1.84 -5.72 -12.80
CA ALA A 117 0.97 -6.78 -13.32
C ALA A 117 0.12 -6.32 -14.52
N VAL A 118 -0.28 -5.03 -14.55
CA VAL A 118 -1.18 -4.50 -15.59
C VAL A 118 -0.45 -3.81 -16.73
N ALA A 119 0.76 -3.29 -16.51
CA ALA A 119 1.54 -2.60 -17.53
C ALA A 119 1.81 -3.48 -18.78
N PRO A 120 2.19 -4.77 -18.64
CA PRO A 120 2.39 -5.64 -19.80
C PRO A 120 1.14 -5.82 -20.65
N ILE A 121 -0.06 -5.82 -20.04
CA ILE A 121 -1.33 -5.95 -20.78
C ILE A 121 -1.51 -4.78 -21.77
N ILE A 122 -0.98 -3.60 -21.44
CA ILE A 122 -1.09 -2.38 -22.24
C ILE A 122 0.07 -2.25 -23.23
N PHE A 123 1.31 -2.46 -22.76
CA PHE A 123 2.51 -2.15 -23.54
C PHE A 123 3.07 -3.35 -24.32
N THR A 124 2.88 -4.57 -23.83
CA THR A 124 3.43 -5.82 -24.36
C THR A 124 2.39 -6.94 -24.27
N PRO A 125 1.24 -6.80 -24.96
CA PRO A 125 0.08 -7.68 -24.76
C PRO A 125 0.33 -9.12 -25.21
N LYS A 126 1.21 -9.34 -26.18
CA LYS A 126 1.56 -10.69 -26.66
C LYS A 126 2.27 -11.48 -25.56
N GLU A 127 3.20 -10.83 -24.89
CA GLU A 127 3.97 -11.36 -23.77
C GLU A 127 3.06 -11.62 -22.56
N ALA A 128 2.14 -10.70 -22.28
CA ALA A 128 1.15 -10.87 -21.21
C ALA A 128 0.24 -12.09 -21.45
N ILE A 129 -0.23 -12.29 -22.68
CA ILE A 129 -1.04 -13.46 -23.05
C ILE A 129 -0.21 -14.74 -22.95
N ALA A 130 1.02 -14.75 -23.47
CA ALA A 130 1.91 -15.90 -23.38
C ALA A 130 2.20 -16.31 -21.92
N SER A 131 2.42 -15.32 -21.04
CA SER A 131 2.63 -15.56 -19.61
C SER A 131 1.37 -16.05 -18.88
N SER A 132 0.17 -15.83 -19.43
CA SER A 132 -1.08 -16.25 -18.81
C SER A 132 -1.46 -17.71 -19.09
N GLY A 133 -0.76 -18.38 -20.01
CA GLY A 133 -1.11 -19.73 -20.50
C GLY A 133 -1.10 -20.84 -19.44
N THR A 134 -0.37 -20.66 -18.33
CA THR A 134 -0.33 -21.61 -17.21
C THR A 134 -1.38 -21.33 -16.13
N SER A 135 -2.13 -20.22 -16.25
CA SER A 135 -3.16 -19.86 -15.28
C SER A 135 -4.32 -20.86 -15.34
N PRO A 136 -4.93 -21.22 -14.19
CA PRO A 136 -6.07 -22.14 -14.15
C PRO A 136 -7.33 -21.45 -14.70
N PHE A 137 -7.44 -21.39 -16.03
CA PHE A 137 -8.42 -20.57 -16.73
C PHE A 137 -9.86 -20.90 -16.31
N MET A 138 -10.23 -22.19 -16.33
CA MET A 138 -11.59 -22.63 -15.98
C MET A 138 -11.97 -22.27 -14.54
N PHE A 139 -11.04 -22.49 -13.60
CA PHE A 139 -11.25 -22.12 -12.19
C PHE A 139 -11.38 -20.60 -12.03
N SER A 140 -10.54 -19.83 -12.74
CA SER A 140 -10.59 -18.37 -12.74
C SER A 140 -11.92 -17.84 -13.28
N MET A 141 -12.42 -18.40 -14.38
CA MET A 141 -13.73 -18.03 -14.95
C MET A 141 -14.89 -18.38 -14.02
N PHE A 142 -14.83 -19.53 -13.34
CA PHE A 142 -15.82 -19.92 -12.34
C PHE A 142 -15.87 -18.94 -11.16
N ILE A 143 -14.71 -18.59 -10.61
CA ILE A 143 -14.62 -17.58 -9.54
C ILE A 143 -15.12 -16.22 -10.02
N TRP A 144 -14.82 -15.83 -11.26
CA TRP A 144 -15.29 -14.57 -11.83
C TRP A 144 -16.80 -14.53 -11.92
N ALA A 145 -17.41 -15.63 -12.37
CA ALA A 145 -18.87 -15.77 -12.43
C ALA A 145 -19.51 -15.68 -11.03
N ILE A 146 -18.88 -16.22 -9.98
CA ILE A 146 -19.34 -16.08 -8.60
C ILE A 146 -19.28 -14.62 -8.14
N LEU A 147 -18.16 -13.93 -8.38
CA LEU A 147 -18.00 -12.52 -8.00
C LEU A 147 -18.99 -11.62 -8.73
N ILE A 148 -19.17 -11.84 -10.04
CA ILE A 148 -20.17 -11.11 -10.83
C ILE A 148 -21.57 -11.45 -10.32
N GLY A 149 -21.92 -12.73 -10.18
CA GLY A 149 -23.25 -13.17 -9.75
C GLY A 149 -23.64 -12.60 -8.39
N SER A 150 -22.74 -12.68 -7.40
CA SER A 150 -22.93 -12.09 -6.08
C SER A 150 -23.04 -10.56 -6.13
N GLY A 151 -22.17 -9.88 -6.87
CA GLY A 151 -22.24 -8.43 -7.04
C GLY A 151 -23.53 -7.96 -7.73
N LEU A 152 -23.97 -8.66 -8.80
CA LEU A 152 -25.21 -8.36 -9.50
C LEU A 152 -26.43 -8.57 -8.61
N TYR A 153 -26.43 -9.62 -7.79
CA TYR A 153 -27.46 -9.89 -6.79
C TYR A 153 -27.50 -8.81 -5.71
N LEU A 154 -26.36 -8.43 -5.14
CA LEU A 154 -26.26 -7.32 -4.18
C LEU A 154 -26.76 -6.01 -4.79
N ASN A 155 -26.39 -5.72 -6.04
CA ASN A 155 -26.84 -4.54 -6.76
C ASN A 155 -28.35 -4.57 -7.02
N PHE A 156 -28.94 -5.73 -7.30
CA PHE A 156 -30.39 -5.88 -7.45
C PHE A 156 -31.15 -5.56 -6.13
N ILE A 157 -30.62 -6.01 -4.99
CA ILE A 157 -31.27 -5.84 -3.68
C ILE A 157 -31.07 -4.43 -3.11
N LEU A 158 -29.85 -3.91 -3.19
CA LEU A 158 -29.45 -2.71 -2.45
C LEU A 158 -29.66 -1.42 -3.25
N THR A 159 -29.54 -1.44 -4.58
CA THR A 159 -29.58 -0.22 -5.39
C THR A 159 -31.01 0.27 -5.60
N LYS A 160 -31.34 1.41 -4.99
CA LYS A 160 -32.60 2.11 -5.24
C LYS A 160 -32.52 2.90 -6.55
N LYS A 161 -33.58 2.80 -7.38
CA LYS A 161 -33.63 3.48 -8.69
C LYS A 161 -34.15 4.92 -8.63
N GLN A 162 -34.68 5.34 -7.49
CA GLN A 162 -35.26 6.66 -7.31
C GLN A 162 -34.80 7.28 -6.00
N ILE A 163 -34.49 8.57 -6.05
CA ILE A 163 -34.18 9.39 -4.88
C ILE A 163 -35.24 10.48 -4.79
N SER A 164 -35.82 10.63 -3.61
CA SER A 164 -36.73 11.71 -3.28
C SER A 164 -36.04 12.76 -2.42
N PHE A 165 -36.30 14.03 -2.73
CA PHE A 165 -35.80 15.19 -2.01
C PHE A 165 -36.90 15.78 -1.14
N VAL A 166 -36.48 16.31 0.01
CA VAL A 166 -37.37 17.08 0.88
C VAL A 166 -37.15 18.56 0.59
N LYS A 167 -38.24 19.33 0.53
CA LYS A 167 -38.18 20.79 0.42
C LYS A 167 -37.34 21.33 1.57
N THR A 168 -36.24 21.99 1.25
CA THR A 168 -35.23 22.48 2.19
C THR A 168 -34.75 23.86 1.75
N PRO A 169 -34.54 24.81 2.68
CA PRO A 169 -33.99 26.13 2.36
C PRO A 169 -32.60 26.02 1.72
N ILE A 170 -32.24 26.99 0.87
CA ILE A 170 -30.97 26.97 0.12
C ILE A 170 -29.74 26.92 1.04
N THR A 171 -29.78 27.63 2.17
CA THR A 171 -28.72 27.64 3.19
C THR A 171 -28.48 26.24 3.76
N VAL A 172 -29.55 25.53 4.10
CA VAL A 172 -29.50 24.14 4.60
C VAL A 172 -28.95 23.19 3.52
N LYS A 173 -29.32 23.40 2.24
CA LYS A 173 -28.78 22.60 1.13
C LYS A 173 -27.27 22.74 0.98
N ILE A 174 -26.76 23.98 1.09
CA ILE A 174 -25.32 24.26 1.02
C ILE A 174 -24.57 23.57 2.16
N VAL A 175 -25.06 23.71 3.40
CA VAL A 175 -24.44 23.06 4.57
C VAL A 175 -24.41 21.54 4.40
N ILE A 176 -25.50 20.93 3.94
CA ILE A 176 -25.56 19.49 3.69
C ILE A 176 -24.59 19.08 2.58
N ALA A 177 -24.51 19.83 1.48
CA ALA A 177 -23.60 19.53 0.38
C ALA A 177 -22.13 19.59 0.83
N ILE A 178 -21.74 20.63 1.58
CA ILE A 178 -20.39 20.76 2.15
C ILE A 178 -20.10 19.60 3.08
N PHE A 179 -21.04 19.26 3.97
CA PHE A 179 -20.88 18.14 4.90
C PHE A 179 -20.69 16.82 4.17
N LEU A 180 -21.51 16.52 3.16
CA LEU A 180 -21.40 15.27 2.40
C LEU A 180 -20.09 15.19 1.61
N LEU A 181 -19.67 16.28 0.97
CA LEU A 181 -18.39 16.34 0.26
C LEU A 181 -17.21 16.19 1.21
N GLY A 182 -17.23 16.91 2.34
CA GLY A 182 -16.20 16.82 3.38
C GLY A 182 -16.13 15.43 3.99
N PHE A 183 -17.27 14.83 4.33
CA PHE A 183 -17.32 13.47 4.86
C PHE A 183 -16.81 12.43 3.86
N ASN A 184 -17.22 12.51 2.58
CA ASN A 184 -16.71 11.61 1.55
C ASN A 184 -15.20 11.79 1.33
N PHE A 185 -14.71 13.04 1.36
CA PHE A 185 -13.29 13.33 1.29
C PHE A 185 -12.51 12.74 2.48
N LEU A 186 -13.06 12.82 3.70
CA LEU A 186 -12.45 12.21 4.89
C LEU A 186 -12.37 10.68 4.78
N LEU A 187 -13.39 10.03 4.21
CA LEU A 187 -13.35 8.58 3.93
C LEU A 187 -12.28 8.24 2.90
N ILE A 188 -12.20 9.00 1.80
CA ILE A 188 -11.14 8.86 0.79
C ILE A 188 -9.76 8.98 1.44
N ARG A 189 -9.54 10.06 2.20
CA ARG A 189 -8.29 10.35 2.89
C ARG A 189 -7.95 9.31 3.96
N GLY A 190 -8.95 8.70 4.59
CA GLY A 190 -8.76 7.73 5.68
C GLY A 190 -8.73 8.34 7.07
N GLY A 191 -9.42 9.45 7.27
CA GLY A 191 -9.51 10.15 8.56
C GLY A 191 -8.75 11.47 8.61
N ILE A 192 -8.52 11.96 9.83
CA ILE A 192 -7.96 13.29 10.13
C ILE A 192 -6.48 13.25 10.58
N GLY A 193 -5.84 12.07 10.58
CA GLY A 193 -4.44 11.89 10.99
C GLY A 193 -3.45 12.62 10.07
N VAL A 194 -2.14 12.54 10.34
CA VAL A 194 -1.15 13.32 9.59
C VAL A 194 -1.06 12.85 8.14
N ALA A 195 -1.08 11.54 7.92
CA ALA A 195 -0.98 10.93 6.60
C ALA A 195 -2.35 10.70 5.92
N PRO A 196 -2.45 10.80 4.58
CA PRO A 196 -3.52 10.15 3.84
C PRO A 196 -3.32 8.62 3.85
N ASN A 197 -4.36 7.87 3.46
CA ASN A 197 -4.32 6.40 3.40
C ASN A 197 -3.11 5.87 2.63
N SER A 198 -2.45 4.87 3.22
CA SER A 198 -1.35 4.11 2.62
C SER A 198 -1.64 2.61 2.69
N GLN A 199 -0.92 1.80 1.91
CA GLN A 199 -1.03 0.34 1.97
C GLN A 199 -0.74 -0.18 3.39
N SER A 200 0.24 0.41 4.07
CA SER A 200 0.67 -0.01 5.41
C SER A 200 -0.38 0.12 6.50
N MET A 201 -1.40 0.97 6.31
CA MET A 201 -2.50 1.08 7.26
C MET A 201 -3.37 -0.17 7.33
N ALA A 202 -3.29 -1.05 6.32
CA ALA A 202 -3.92 -2.37 6.35
C ALA A 202 -3.02 -3.46 6.93
N TYR A 203 -1.74 -3.18 7.21
CA TYR A 203 -0.80 -4.16 7.77
C TYR A 203 -0.93 -4.16 9.31
N PHE A 204 -1.23 -5.32 9.88
CA PHE A 204 -1.53 -5.48 11.31
C PHE A 204 -1.00 -6.78 11.93
N SER A 205 -0.77 -7.81 11.12
CA SER A 205 -0.36 -9.13 11.58
C SER A 205 1.10 -9.41 11.23
N LYS A 206 1.73 -10.30 11.99
CA LYS A 206 3.02 -10.92 11.62
C LYS A 206 2.88 -11.86 10.41
N TYR A 207 1.67 -12.32 10.11
CA TYR A 207 1.40 -13.16 8.95
C TYR A 207 1.11 -12.29 7.74
N GLU A 208 2.08 -12.21 6.83
CA GLU A 208 2.02 -11.37 5.62
C GLU A 208 0.75 -11.60 4.78
N ILE A 209 0.29 -12.85 4.66
CA ILE A 209 -0.94 -13.17 3.92
C ILE A 209 -2.19 -12.50 4.50
N LEU A 210 -2.27 -12.29 5.82
CA LEU A 210 -3.39 -11.57 6.43
C LEU A 210 -3.33 -10.08 6.10
N ASN A 211 -2.13 -9.49 6.09
CA ASN A 211 -1.92 -8.10 5.68
C ASN A 211 -2.27 -7.90 4.21
N HIS A 212 -1.93 -8.87 3.36
CA HIS A 212 -2.34 -8.85 1.96
C HIS A 212 -3.86 -9.03 1.81
N ALA A 213 -4.49 -9.89 2.60
CA ALA A 213 -5.94 -10.07 2.57
C ALA A 213 -6.71 -8.82 3.05
N SER A 214 -6.16 -8.02 3.96
CA SER A 214 -6.78 -6.77 4.41
C SER A 214 -6.63 -5.61 3.41
N LEU A 215 -5.68 -5.69 2.48
CA LEU A 215 -5.59 -4.73 1.38
C LEU A 215 -6.78 -4.89 0.41
N ASN A 216 -7.52 -3.81 0.20
CA ASN A 216 -8.51 -3.72 -0.88
C ASN A 216 -7.80 -3.81 -2.25
N THR A 217 -8.24 -4.73 -3.10
CA THR A 217 -7.56 -5.09 -4.36
C THR A 217 -7.46 -3.89 -5.32
N GLU A 218 -8.57 -3.18 -5.53
CA GLU A 218 -8.67 -2.08 -6.47
C GLU A 218 -8.01 -0.81 -5.93
N TRP A 219 -8.15 -0.56 -4.63
CA TRP A 219 -7.44 0.52 -3.97
C TRP A 219 -5.92 0.33 -4.09
N ASN A 220 -5.43 -0.89 -3.85
CA ASN A 220 -4.01 -1.22 -3.97
C ASN A 220 -3.50 -1.00 -5.40
N LEU A 221 -4.25 -1.47 -6.40
CA LEU A 221 -3.92 -1.25 -7.81
C LEU A 221 -3.85 0.23 -8.17
N MET A 222 -4.88 1.00 -7.79
CA MET A 222 -4.93 2.43 -8.07
C MET A 222 -3.78 3.17 -7.40
N SER A 223 -3.50 2.87 -6.13
CA SER A 223 -2.36 3.43 -5.40
C SER A 223 -1.04 3.14 -6.11
N SER A 224 -0.82 1.89 -6.54
CA SER A 224 0.38 1.48 -7.27
C SER A 224 0.53 2.20 -8.61
N ILE A 225 -0.56 2.34 -9.38
CA ILE A 225 -0.54 3.08 -10.66
C ILE A 225 -0.18 4.55 -10.43
N LEU A 226 -0.77 5.19 -9.41
CA LEU A 226 -0.47 6.58 -9.07
C LEU A 226 0.97 6.76 -8.60
N ALA A 227 1.51 5.82 -7.81
CA ALA A 227 2.91 5.81 -7.41
C ALA A 227 3.84 5.68 -8.62
N SER A 228 3.54 4.76 -9.54
CA SER A 228 4.33 4.54 -10.76
C SER A 228 4.34 5.75 -11.69
N LYS A 229 3.23 6.50 -11.81
CA LYS A 229 3.16 7.73 -12.62
C LYS A 229 4.03 8.88 -12.08
N LYS A 230 4.36 8.87 -10.79
CA LYS A 230 5.21 9.91 -10.16
C LYS A 230 6.70 9.70 -10.42
N ILE A 231 7.08 8.59 -11.05
CA ILE A 231 8.47 8.27 -11.30
C ILE A 231 8.84 8.80 -12.67
N ASN A 232 9.78 9.75 -12.67
CA ASN A 232 10.39 10.24 -13.89
C ASN A 232 11.12 9.11 -14.63
N LYS A 233 11.29 9.26 -15.95
CA LYS A 233 12.10 8.35 -16.77
C LYS A 233 13.45 8.07 -16.09
N ASN A 234 13.94 6.82 -16.23
CA ASN A 234 15.25 6.46 -15.69
C ASN A 234 16.29 7.46 -16.21
N PRO A 235 16.96 8.24 -15.32
CA PRO A 235 17.93 9.23 -15.72
C PRO A 235 19.28 8.61 -16.11
N TYR A 236 19.49 7.32 -15.83
CA TYR A 236 20.76 6.65 -16.06
C TYR A 236 20.84 6.04 -17.46
N LEU A 237 22.03 6.15 -18.04
CA LEU A 237 22.43 5.38 -19.22
C LEU A 237 22.78 3.96 -18.78
N TYR A 238 22.33 2.97 -19.55
CA TYR A 238 22.66 1.58 -19.28
C TYR A 238 23.97 1.22 -19.97
N PHE A 239 24.85 0.54 -19.23
CA PHE A 239 25.98 -0.16 -19.82
C PHE A 239 25.50 -1.42 -20.54
N ASP A 240 26.33 -1.97 -21.42
CA ASP A 240 26.13 -3.33 -21.89
C ASP A 240 26.19 -4.33 -20.71
N GLU A 241 25.46 -5.44 -20.83
CA GLU A 241 25.29 -6.40 -19.74
C GLU A 241 26.62 -7.00 -19.26
N ALA A 242 27.57 -7.23 -20.17
CA ALA A 242 28.87 -7.80 -19.85
C ALA A 242 29.71 -6.82 -19.02
N SER A 243 29.79 -5.55 -19.43
CA SER A 243 30.48 -4.49 -18.68
C SER A 243 29.84 -4.23 -17.32
N ALA A 244 28.51 -4.19 -17.25
CA ALA A 244 27.78 -4.02 -16.00
C ALA A 244 28.06 -5.17 -15.03
N THR A 245 27.96 -6.41 -15.50
CA THR A 245 28.21 -7.62 -14.70
C THR A 245 29.65 -7.67 -14.19
N LYS A 246 30.63 -7.37 -15.06
CA LYS A 246 32.04 -7.30 -14.67
C LYS A 246 32.26 -6.25 -13.58
N SER A 247 31.73 -5.04 -13.76
CA SER A 247 31.89 -3.94 -12.80
C SER A 247 31.30 -4.28 -11.43
N VAL A 248 30.12 -4.91 -11.40
CA VAL A 248 29.48 -5.36 -10.16
C VAL A 248 30.31 -6.48 -9.50
N ASN A 249 30.74 -7.48 -10.26
CA ASN A 249 31.56 -8.56 -9.73
C ASN A 249 32.88 -8.05 -9.15
N ASP A 250 33.54 -7.10 -9.82
CA ASP A 250 34.77 -6.49 -9.35
C ASP A 250 34.54 -5.69 -8.03
N LEU A 251 33.40 -5.00 -7.90
CA LEU A 251 33.01 -4.30 -6.67
C LEU A 251 32.76 -5.24 -5.49
N TYR A 252 32.18 -6.42 -5.73
CA TYR A 252 31.87 -7.40 -4.69
C TYR A 252 32.97 -8.47 -4.50
N LYS A 253 34.07 -8.38 -5.25
CA LYS A 253 35.18 -9.34 -5.14
C LYS A 253 35.87 -9.15 -3.79
N VAL A 254 35.74 -10.15 -2.92
CA VAL A 254 36.44 -10.22 -1.63
C VAL A 254 37.61 -11.19 -1.77
N GLU A 255 38.85 -10.69 -1.73
CA GLU A 255 40.05 -11.55 -1.85
C GLU A 255 40.29 -12.41 -0.60
N LYS A 256 39.95 -11.87 0.58
CA LYS A 256 39.97 -12.58 1.86
C LYS A 256 39.08 -11.85 2.86
N ASP A 257 38.57 -12.59 3.86
CA ASP A 257 37.86 -11.98 4.98
C ASP A 257 38.82 -11.14 5.82
N THR A 258 38.62 -9.82 5.82
CA THR A 258 39.40 -8.84 6.59
C THR A 258 38.61 -8.31 7.79
N THR A 259 37.50 -8.95 8.15
CA THR A 259 36.63 -8.51 9.24
C THR A 259 37.38 -8.53 10.57
N ILE A 260 37.60 -7.36 11.14
CA ILE A 260 38.17 -7.21 12.49
C ILE A 260 37.02 -7.35 13.49
N SER A 261 37.07 -8.40 14.32
CA SER A 261 36.12 -8.54 15.42
C SER A 261 36.46 -7.56 16.53
N ILE A 262 35.58 -6.58 16.74
CA ILE A 262 35.64 -5.65 17.88
C ILE A 262 34.72 -6.07 19.04
N LEU A 263 34.04 -7.22 18.90
CA LEU A 263 33.05 -7.68 19.86
C LEU A 263 33.73 -8.42 21.02
N LYS A 264 33.31 -8.09 22.24
CA LYS A 264 33.74 -8.77 23.47
C LYS A 264 32.90 -10.01 23.81
N THR A 265 31.77 -10.18 23.11
CA THR A 265 30.82 -11.28 23.30
C THR A 265 30.29 -11.72 21.94
N ASN A 266 29.95 -13.00 21.83
CA ASN A 266 29.44 -13.60 20.60
C ASN A 266 27.98 -13.22 20.30
N LYS A 267 27.23 -12.71 21.30
CA LYS A 267 25.82 -12.36 21.16
C LYS A 267 25.47 -11.04 21.88
N PRO A 268 25.99 -9.89 21.41
CA PRO A 268 25.68 -8.60 22.02
C PRO A 268 24.26 -8.14 21.69
N ASN A 269 23.65 -7.34 22.55
CA ASN A 269 22.48 -6.56 22.15
C ASN A 269 22.90 -5.53 21.09
N VAL A 270 22.10 -5.40 20.03
CA VAL A 270 22.36 -4.46 18.92
C VAL A 270 21.33 -3.35 18.98
N VAL A 271 21.80 -2.12 19.11
CA VAL A 271 20.96 -0.91 19.10
C VAL A 271 21.46 0.00 17.98
N ILE A 272 20.58 0.33 17.04
CA ILE A 272 20.89 1.21 15.91
C ILE A 272 20.15 2.53 16.14
N PHE A 273 20.91 3.61 16.30
CA PHE A 273 20.35 4.97 16.35
C PHE A 273 20.47 5.61 14.97
N LEU A 274 19.32 5.93 14.36
CA LEU A 274 19.26 6.71 13.13
C LEU A 274 19.02 8.18 13.51
N LEU A 275 20.00 9.02 13.24
CA LEU A 275 19.92 10.45 13.52
C LEU A 275 19.23 11.16 12.33
N GLU A 276 18.03 11.68 12.57
CA GLU A 276 17.22 12.33 11.53
C GLU A 276 17.88 13.65 11.10
N SER A 277 18.07 13.81 9.78
CA SER A 277 18.64 15.03 9.17
C SER A 277 19.98 15.50 9.76
N PHE A 278 20.76 14.59 10.36
CA PHE A 278 22.01 14.92 11.03
C PHE A 278 23.20 14.76 10.08
N THR A 279 24.03 15.81 10.00
CA THR A 279 25.18 15.90 9.11
C THR A 279 26.48 16.10 9.92
N ALA A 280 27.60 15.66 9.35
CA ALA A 280 28.90 15.64 10.04
C ALA A 280 29.46 17.05 10.34
N ASP A 281 29.07 18.04 9.53
CA ASP A 281 29.37 19.46 9.69
C ASP A 281 28.84 20.03 11.02
N LEU A 282 27.78 19.45 11.60
CA LEU A 282 27.24 19.88 12.90
C LEU A 282 28.05 19.40 14.12
N THR A 283 29.19 18.74 13.90
CA THR A 283 30.03 18.19 14.97
C THR A 283 31.37 18.90 15.03
N LYS A 284 31.96 18.97 16.23
CA LYS A 284 33.33 19.49 16.38
C LYS A 284 34.33 18.57 15.68
N THR A 285 34.17 17.27 15.88
CA THR A 285 35.15 16.25 15.49
C THR A 285 35.25 16.07 13.97
N LEU A 286 34.14 16.16 13.24
CA LEU A 286 34.12 15.97 11.78
C LEU A 286 33.90 17.27 11.00
N GLY A 287 33.23 18.25 11.61
CA GLY A 287 32.76 19.48 10.96
C GLY A 287 33.47 20.76 11.41
N ASN A 288 34.25 20.70 12.49
CA ASN A 288 34.82 21.87 13.20
C ASN A 288 33.79 22.84 13.80
N GLU A 289 32.52 22.43 13.93
CA GLU A 289 31.49 23.24 14.61
C GLU A 289 31.39 22.85 16.09
N ASP A 290 31.89 23.72 16.97
CA ASP A 290 31.93 23.46 18.41
C ASP A 290 30.60 23.79 19.11
N GLY A 291 30.27 23.04 20.16
CA GLY A 291 29.12 23.32 21.03
C GLY A 291 27.74 22.84 20.54
N ILE A 292 27.58 22.41 19.28
CA ILE A 292 26.28 21.94 18.75
C ILE A 292 25.94 20.53 19.26
N SER A 293 26.89 19.59 19.19
CA SER A 293 26.68 18.19 19.57
C SER A 293 27.69 17.66 20.61
N PRO A 294 27.93 18.37 21.73
CA PRO A 294 29.06 18.08 22.63
C PRO A 294 29.04 16.65 23.20
N THR A 295 27.85 16.11 23.49
CA THR A 295 27.72 14.72 23.97
C THR A 295 28.10 13.71 22.89
N LEU A 296 27.68 13.93 21.64
CA LEU A 296 28.00 13.03 20.54
C LEU A 296 29.49 13.10 20.20
N ASP A 297 30.07 14.30 20.18
CA ASP A 297 31.52 14.50 20.03
C ASP A 297 32.32 13.77 21.13
N SER A 298 31.84 13.79 22.38
CA SER A 298 32.48 13.00 23.45
C SER A 298 32.42 11.49 23.19
N LEU A 299 31.33 10.99 22.59
CA LEU A 299 31.17 9.56 22.28
C LEU A 299 32.05 9.12 21.12
N MET A 300 32.26 9.98 20.11
CA MET A 300 33.12 9.69 18.95
C MET A 300 34.55 9.32 19.36
N ASN A 301 35.06 9.89 20.46
CA ASN A 301 36.39 9.62 21.00
C ASN A 301 36.49 8.32 21.82
N LYS A 302 35.38 7.62 22.07
CA LYS A 302 35.30 6.41 22.91
C LYS A 302 34.97 5.14 22.13
N GLY A 303 34.90 5.22 20.80
CA GLY A 303 34.46 4.11 19.95
C GLY A 303 35.17 4.08 18.60
N VAL A 304 34.57 3.35 17.66
CA VAL A 304 35.04 3.28 16.27
C VAL A 304 34.34 4.36 15.46
N LEU A 305 35.10 5.38 15.04
CA LEU A 305 34.61 6.47 14.21
C LEU A 305 34.95 6.23 12.74
N PHE A 306 33.95 6.24 11.88
CA PHE A 306 34.13 6.27 10.43
C PHE A 306 34.12 7.72 9.95
N THR A 307 35.29 8.28 9.63
CA THR A 307 35.42 9.68 9.20
C THR A 307 35.03 9.92 7.74
N LYS A 308 34.83 8.85 6.96
CA LYS A 308 34.45 8.88 5.54
C LYS A 308 33.20 8.04 5.30
N ILE A 309 32.13 8.37 6.00
CA ILE A 309 30.82 7.74 5.85
C ILE A 309 29.87 8.71 5.13
N TYR A 310 29.15 8.20 4.13
CA TYR A 310 28.25 9.00 3.31
C TYR A 310 26.85 8.38 3.32
N ALA A 311 25.83 9.22 3.40
CA ALA A 311 24.45 8.76 3.29
C ALA A 311 24.20 8.20 1.88
N THR A 312 23.44 7.11 1.79
CA THR A 312 23.06 6.51 0.51
C THR A 312 22.04 7.35 -0.26
N GLY A 313 21.42 8.33 0.40
CA GLY A 313 20.42 9.20 -0.20
C GLY A 313 20.15 10.44 0.66
N ASN A 314 19.24 11.28 0.18
CA ASN A 314 18.96 12.62 0.73
C ASN A 314 17.64 12.69 1.52
N ARG A 315 17.03 11.55 1.86
CA ARG A 315 15.76 11.47 2.58
C ARG A 315 15.73 10.29 3.54
N THR A 316 14.92 10.42 4.58
CA THR A 316 14.72 9.41 5.64
C THR A 316 14.39 8.02 5.09
N ASP A 317 13.50 7.93 4.09
CA ASP A 317 13.09 6.66 3.49
C ASP A 317 14.26 5.92 2.81
N LYS A 318 15.13 6.66 2.12
CA LYS A 318 16.36 6.12 1.53
C LYS A 318 17.40 5.76 2.59
N GLY A 319 17.52 6.58 3.62
CA GLY A 319 18.45 6.36 4.74
C GLY A 319 18.11 5.10 5.52
N ILE A 320 16.86 4.93 5.96
CA ILE A 320 16.38 3.76 6.70
C ILE A 320 16.64 2.48 5.89
N ILE A 321 16.23 2.46 4.61
CA ILE A 321 16.42 1.28 3.76
C ILE A 321 17.90 0.99 3.55
N GLY A 322 18.70 2.00 3.19
CA GLY A 322 20.14 1.83 2.98
C GLY A 322 20.85 1.28 4.23
N THR A 323 20.54 1.80 5.41
CA THR A 323 21.13 1.35 6.67
C THR A 323 20.70 -0.06 7.05
N LEU A 324 19.42 -0.40 6.91
CA LEU A 324 18.89 -1.68 7.41
C LEU A 324 19.03 -2.83 6.42
N THR A 325 19.22 -2.53 5.13
CA THR A 325 19.25 -3.57 4.07
C THR A 325 20.55 -3.61 3.27
N GLY A 326 21.36 -2.54 3.33
CA GLY A 326 22.48 -2.38 2.40
C GLY A 326 22.06 -2.19 0.94
N PHE A 327 20.77 -2.00 0.67
CA PHE A 327 20.25 -1.82 -0.68
C PHE A 327 20.62 -0.42 -1.21
N PRO A 328 21.21 -0.32 -2.41
CA PRO A 328 21.58 0.97 -2.99
C PRO A 328 20.33 1.81 -3.28
N THR A 329 20.47 3.13 -3.19
CA THR A 329 19.34 4.02 -3.48
C THR A 329 18.93 3.95 -4.95
N LEU A 330 17.64 4.15 -5.22
CA LEU A 330 17.13 4.32 -6.58
C LEU A 330 17.35 5.76 -7.05
N GLY A 331 17.72 5.92 -8.33
CA GLY A 331 17.91 7.24 -8.93
C GLY A 331 16.63 8.06 -8.99
N THR A 332 15.49 7.41 -9.23
CA THR A 332 14.17 8.03 -9.17
C THR A 332 13.25 7.25 -8.23
N GLY A 333 12.53 7.98 -7.39
CA GLY A 333 11.63 7.38 -6.39
C GLY A 333 12.38 6.72 -5.22
N SER A 334 11.63 5.91 -4.47
CA SER A 334 12.09 5.21 -3.27
C SER A 334 11.34 3.89 -3.14
N VAL A 335 12.04 2.84 -2.71
CA VAL A 335 11.47 1.49 -2.66
C VAL A 335 10.28 1.37 -1.70
N VAL A 336 10.19 2.27 -0.72
CA VAL A 336 9.09 2.32 0.26
C VAL A 336 7.72 2.59 -0.38
N LYS A 337 7.69 3.08 -1.62
CA LYS A 337 6.45 3.24 -2.39
C LYS A 337 5.92 1.93 -2.98
N TRP A 338 6.68 0.83 -2.85
CA TRP A 338 6.29 -0.52 -3.25
C TRP A 338 6.54 -1.51 -2.11
N PRO A 339 5.64 -1.57 -1.12
CA PRO A 339 5.74 -2.50 0.00
C PRO A 339 6.02 -3.95 -0.44
N GLU A 340 5.41 -4.38 -1.55
CA GLU A 340 5.57 -5.73 -2.09
C GLU A 340 6.99 -6.04 -2.60
N LYS A 341 7.76 -5.01 -2.96
CA LYS A 341 9.18 -5.14 -3.34
C LYS A 341 10.04 -5.03 -2.09
N MET A 342 9.73 -4.07 -1.23
CA MET A 342 10.46 -3.77 -0.02
C MET A 342 10.53 -4.96 0.95
N GLN A 343 9.43 -5.71 1.11
CA GLN A 343 9.37 -6.92 1.96
C GLN A 343 10.32 -8.04 1.55
N LYS A 344 10.70 -8.07 0.27
CA LYS A 344 11.59 -9.10 -0.29
C LYS A 344 13.06 -8.73 -0.17
N ILE A 345 13.38 -7.51 0.27
CA ILE A 345 14.76 -7.05 0.42
C ILE A 345 15.35 -7.66 1.69
N PRO A 346 16.53 -8.31 1.63
CA PRO A 346 17.22 -8.77 2.82
C PRO A 346 17.50 -7.62 3.79
N ALA A 347 17.12 -7.78 5.05
CA ALA A 347 17.38 -6.80 6.09
C ALA A 347 18.19 -7.40 7.24
N ILE A 348 18.98 -6.57 7.92
CA ILE A 348 19.74 -6.96 9.13
C ILE A 348 18.80 -7.51 10.21
N SER A 349 17.60 -6.96 10.33
CA SER A 349 16.56 -7.43 11.26
C SER A 349 16.15 -8.89 10.98
N GLN A 350 15.99 -9.26 9.71
CA GLN A 350 15.65 -10.64 9.31
C GLN A 350 16.79 -11.60 9.68
N LYS A 351 18.06 -11.22 9.42
CA LYS A 351 19.23 -12.03 9.79
C LYS A 351 19.39 -12.16 11.30
N LEU A 352 19.18 -11.09 12.07
CA LEU A 352 19.19 -11.13 13.53
C LEU A 352 18.07 -12.03 14.07
N TYR A 353 16.86 -11.94 13.54
CA TYR A 353 15.74 -12.80 13.92
C TYR A 353 16.05 -14.28 13.67
N GLN A 354 16.61 -14.63 12.51
CA GLN A 354 17.08 -15.99 12.20
C GLN A 354 18.12 -16.49 13.21
N ASN A 355 18.93 -15.58 13.77
CA ASN A 355 19.91 -15.86 14.84
C ASN A 355 19.33 -15.76 16.26
N LYS A 356 18.01 -15.90 16.42
CA LYS A 356 17.31 -15.93 17.72
C LYS A 356 17.45 -14.62 18.51
N TYR A 357 17.47 -13.49 17.83
CA TYR A 357 17.28 -12.18 18.45
C TYR A 357 15.81 -11.78 18.41
N GLN A 358 15.39 -10.99 19.40
CA GLN A 358 14.14 -10.23 19.30
C GLN A 358 14.45 -8.89 18.64
N THR A 359 13.62 -8.50 17.68
CA THR A 359 13.78 -7.25 16.93
C THR A 359 12.63 -6.31 17.25
N SER A 360 12.91 -5.01 17.26
CA SER A 360 11.92 -3.98 17.49
C SER A 360 12.35 -2.71 16.75
N PHE A 361 11.36 -1.96 16.28
CA PHE A 361 11.56 -0.67 15.61
C PHE A 361 10.75 0.39 16.35
N TYR A 362 11.42 1.43 16.81
CA TYR A 362 10.81 2.54 17.55
C TYR A 362 10.86 3.79 16.70
N TYR A 363 9.71 4.40 16.48
CA TYR A 363 9.57 5.62 15.69
C TYR A 363 8.54 6.53 16.35
N GLY A 364 8.89 7.80 16.55
CA GLY A 364 8.01 8.77 17.20
C GLY A 364 6.87 9.29 16.32
N GLY A 365 6.93 9.04 15.00
CA GLY A 365 5.89 9.41 14.05
C GLY A 365 4.94 8.25 13.71
N GLU A 366 4.00 8.50 12.79
CA GLU A 366 3.14 7.45 12.23
C GLU A 366 3.94 6.54 11.28
N SER A 367 4.21 5.29 11.68
CA SER A 367 4.98 4.31 10.86
C SER A 367 4.30 3.93 9.54
N GLU A 368 3.05 4.33 9.35
CA GLU A 368 2.26 4.10 8.14
C GLU A 368 2.51 5.17 7.05
N PHE A 369 3.03 6.35 7.41
CA PHE A 369 3.17 7.52 6.53
C PHE A 369 4.04 7.25 5.29
N ASP A 370 5.11 6.46 5.43
CA ASP A 370 6.00 6.06 4.34
C ASP A 370 6.10 4.53 4.19
N ASN A 371 5.04 3.84 4.60
CA ASN A 371 4.96 2.39 4.59
C ASN A 371 5.99 1.63 5.45
N TYR A 372 6.63 2.26 6.44
CA TYR A 372 7.59 1.59 7.31
C TYR A 372 6.98 0.42 8.09
N LYS A 373 5.69 0.47 8.42
CA LYS A 373 4.99 -0.64 9.08
C LYS A 373 4.87 -1.90 8.21
N ALA A 374 4.89 -1.74 6.89
CA ALA A 374 4.88 -2.88 5.96
C ALA A 374 6.28 -3.45 5.70
N PHE A 375 7.35 -2.74 6.09
CA PHE A 375 8.73 -3.22 6.11
C PHE A 375 8.98 -4.01 7.40
#